data_AF-A0AAW4EWJ4-F1
#
_entry.id   AF-A0AAW4EWJ4-F1
#
_cell.length_a   1.000
_cell.length_b   1.000
_cell.length_c   1.000
_cell.angle_alpha   90.00
_cell.angle_beta   90.00
_cell.angle_gamma   90.00
#
_symmetry.space_group_name_H-M   'P 1'
#
loop_
_entity.id
_entity.type
_entity.pdbx_description
1 polymer ?
#
loop_
_entity_poly.entity_id
_entity_poly.type
_entity_poly.pdbx_seq_one_letter_code
_entity_poly.pdbx_strand_id
1 'polypeptide(L)'
;MKEREGEQFRALGVSRALYALLLTLPLLAACGSKERAPPPYEKNPSPKEPYDLVLTVRDGPDDIQASSAYVSYKIADEACLPPIDNFEGVRYGTDRHSLDFRLKRVNATTFKGRFFRDGVLSRDYFGRGICRWKVELVGAFLETEKTKSFTYFTTSTTLEDGSETLYTSKDIQPLIDDGKKHPANITDEEGFIRDVPEDQRSNYFSIIISTTPGKG
;
A
#
# COMPACT_ATOMS: atom_id res chain seq x y z
N MET A 1 -49.98 29.20 -67.73
CA MET A 1 -49.70 30.64 -67.67
C MET A 1 -50.85 31.34 -66.98
N LYS A 2 -50.54 32.46 -66.32
CA LYS A 2 -51.28 33.22 -65.31
C LYS A 2 -51.35 32.59 -63.92
N GLU A 3 -51.08 33.32 -62.85
CA GLU A 3 -50.22 34.46 -62.52
C GLU A 3 -50.36 34.58 -61.00
N ARG A 4 -49.33 35.09 -60.34
CA ARG A 4 -49.30 35.34 -58.90
C ARG A 4 -50.22 36.50 -58.50
N GLU A 5 -50.63 36.50 -57.24
CA GLU A 5 -50.34 37.52 -56.21
C GLU A 5 -51.52 37.76 -55.27
N GLY A 6 -51.21 38.02 -54.00
CA GLY A 6 -52.16 38.52 -53.01
C GLY A 6 -51.81 38.16 -51.57
N GLU A 7 -50.87 38.88 -50.97
CA GLU A 7 -50.75 39.02 -49.51
C GLU A 7 -51.98 39.76 -48.92
N GLN A 8 -52.51 39.31 -47.79
CA GLN A 8 -52.48 40.05 -46.51
C GLN A 8 -53.47 39.49 -45.47
N PHE A 9 -52.91 39.24 -44.28
CA PHE A 9 -53.42 39.39 -42.91
C PHE A 9 -54.90 39.13 -42.59
N ARG A 10 -55.13 38.25 -41.60
CA ARG A 10 -55.82 38.63 -40.35
C ARG A 10 -55.52 37.66 -39.21
N ALA A 11 -55.26 38.27 -38.05
CA ALA A 11 -54.95 37.61 -36.79
C ALA A 11 -56.21 37.09 -36.08
N LEU A 12 -55.91 36.27 -35.05
CA LEU A 12 -56.76 35.78 -33.96
C LEU A 12 -57.68 34.59 -34.26
N GLY A 13 -57.20 33.43 -33.79
CA GLY A 13 -58.01 32.26 -33.48
C GLY A 13 -57.22 31.32 -32.58
N VAL A 14 -57.13 31.66 -31.28
CA VAL A 14 -56.61 30.74 -30.26
C VAL A 14 -57.59 29.58 -30.16
N SER A 15 -57.28 28.47 -30.83
CA SER A 15 -58.03 27.22 -30.68
C SER A 15 -57.15 26.22 -29.95
N ARG A 16 -57.52 25.98 -28.68
CA ARG A 16 -56.96 24.96 -27.80
C ARG A 16 -57.26 23.57 -28.37
N ALA A 17 -56.30 22.96 -29.07
CA ALA A 17 -56.16 21.51 -29.13
C ALA A 17 -54.87 21.13 -29.87
N LEU A 18 -54.22 20.06 -29.38
CA LEU A 18 -53.06 19.36 -29.94
C LEU A 18 -51.67 19.98 -29.71
N TYR A 19 -51.04 19.57 -28.60
CA TYR A 19 -49.64 19.11 -28.63
C TYR A 19 -49.53 17.87 -27.73
N ALA A 20 -49.64 16.70 -28.35
CA ALA A 20 -49.10 15.47 -27.81
C ALA A 20 -47.75 15.25 -28.49
N LEU A 21 -46.65 15.24 -27.74
CA LEU A 21 -45.55 14.25 -27.83
C LEU A 21 -44.34 14.67 -26.98
N LEU A 22 -43.86 13.69 -26.21
CA LEU A 22 -42.47 13.45 -25.83
C LEU A 22 -41.74 14.50 -24.99
N LEU A 23 -41.46 14.13 -23.73
CA LEU A 23 -40.08 13.90 -23.24
C LEU A 23 -40.15 13.56 -21.73
N THR A 24 -40.59 12.35 -21.41
CA THR A 24 -40.25 11.74 -20.12
C THR A 24 -38.80 11.26 -20.22
N LEU A 25 -37.82 12.12 -19.94
CA LEU A 25 -36.46 11.65 -19.68
C LEU A 25 -36.44 10.99 -18.30
N PRO A 26 -36.13 9.69 -18.18
CA PRO A 26 -35.68 9.18 -16.90
C PRO A 26 -34.31 9.80 -16.66
N LEU A 27 -34.19 10.62 -15.62
CA LEU A 27 -32.90 10.92 -14.99
C LEU A 27 -32.38 9.62 -14.38
N LEU A 28 -31.84 8.74 -15.22
CA LEU A 28 -30.84 7.78 -14.79
C LEU A 28 -29.62 8.64 -14.43
N ALA A 29 -29.62 9.15 -13.19
CA ALA A 29 -28.40 9.54 -12.53
C ALA A 29 -27.53 8.28 -12.56
N ALA A 30 -26.59 8.26 -13.49
CA ALA A 30 -25.53 7.29 -13.51
C ALA A 30 -24.77 7.48 -12.19
N CYS A 31 -25.13 6.70 -11.17
CA CYS A 31 -24.23 6.36 -10.07
C CYS A 31 -23.12 5.48 -10.66
N GLY A 32 -22.30 6.07 -11.52
CA GLY A 32 -21.02 5.51 -11.88
C GLY A 32 -20.13 5.69 -10.67
N SER A 33 -19.95 4.63 -9.89
CA SER A 33 -18.77 4.51 -9.03
C SER A 33 -17.56 4.70 -9.95
N LYS A 34 -16.99 5.91 -9.95
CA LYS A 34 -15.77 6.20 -10.67
C LYS A 34 -14.73 5.28 -10.06
N GLU A 35 -14.44 4.18 -10.74
CA GLU A 35 -13.40 3.25 -10.34
C GLU A 35 -12.14 4.07 -10.17
N ARG A 36 -11.66 4.14 -8.93
CA ARG A 36 -10.60 5.07 -8.56
C ARG A 36 -9.34 4.56 -9.23
N ALA A 37 -8.80 5.35 -10.16
CA ALA A 37 -7.59 5.00 -10.87
C ALA A 37 -6.46 4.68 -9.87
N PRO A 38 -5.59 3.71 -10.18
CA PRO A 38 -4.46 3.40 -9.32
C PRO A 38 -3.63 4.66 -9.05
N PRO A 39 -2.99 4.77 -7.87
CA PRO A 39 -2.21 5.96 -7.53
C PRO A 39 -1.14 6.23 -8.60
N PRO A 40 -0.93 7.49 -9.01
CA PRO A 40 -0.01 7.84 -10.10
C PRO A 40 1.47 7.81 -9.67
N TYR A 41 1.81 7.14 -8.57
CA TYR A 41 3.13 7.22 -7.96
C TYR A 41 4.16 6.43 -8.76
N GLU A 42 5.25 7.10 -9.13
CA GLU A 42 6.28 6.55 -9.99
C GLU A 42 7.52 6.19 -9.17
N LYS A 43 8.18 5.09 -9.56
CA LYS A 43 9.51 4.76 -9.04
C LYS A 43 10.53 5.80 -9.52
N ASN A 44 11.43 6.23 -8.64
CA ASN A 44 12.55 7.08 -9.02
C ASN A 44 13.45 6.33 -10.03
N PRO A 45 13.66 6.84 -11.26
CA PRO A 45 14.47 6.17 -12.28
C PRO A 45 15.97 6.19 -11.96
N SER A 46 16.44 7.05 -11.06
CA SER A 46 17.85 7.14 -10.68
C SER A 46 18.00 7.48 -9.18
N PRO A 47 17.65 6.55 -8.27
CA PRO A 47 17.75 6.78 -6.84
C PRO A 47 19.22 6.90 -6.40
N LYS A 48 19.47 7.71 -5.38
CA LYS A 48 20.80 8.13 -4.92
C LYS A 48 21.08 7.81 -3.46
N GLU A 49 20.07 7.39 -2.69
CA GLU A 49 20.19 7.21 -1.25
C GLU A 49 20.00 5.74 -0.88
N PRO A 50 20.99 4.85 -1.16
CA PRO A 50 20.86 3.44 -0.89
C PRO A 50 20.86 3.15 0.61
N TYR A 51 20.10 2.13 1.00
CA TYR A 51 20.15 1.51 2.32
C TYR A 51 20.32 0.01 2.16
N ASP A 52 21.18 -0.57 2.99
CA ASP A 52 21.37 -2.00 3.07
C ASP A 52 20.46 -2.56 4.17
N LEU A 53 19.71 -3.61 3.84
CA LEU A 53 18.92 -4.39 4.79
C LEU A 53 19.65 -5.70 5.08
N VAL A 54 19.78 -6.04 6.37
CA VAL A 54 20.26 -7.35 6.82
C VAL A 54 19.20 -7.98 7.71
N LEU A 55 18.79 -9.19 7.36
CA LEU A 55 17.83 -10.00 8.08
C LEU A 55 18.54 -11.25 8.61
N THR A 56 18.47 -11.50 9.91
CA THR A 56 19.14 -12.63 10.57
C THR A 56 18.14 -13.43 11.38
N VAL A 57 18.11 -14.74 11.19
CA VAL A 57 17.29 -15.67 11.97
C VAL A 57 18.20 -16.44 12.94
N ARG A 58 17.96 -16.36 14.25
CA ARG A 58 18.76 -17.07 15.26
C ARG A 58 17.93 -18.18 15.89
N ASP A 59 18.51 -19.37 15.99
CA ASP A 59 17.91 -20.57 16.60
C ASP A 59 16.57 -21.01 15.98
N GLY A 60 16.29 -20.57 14.74
CA GLY A 60 15.08 -20.88 13.99
C GLY A 60 15.24 -22.08 13.05
N PRO A 61 14.20 -22.40 12.26
CA PRO A 61 14.24 -23.50 11.30
C PRO A 61 15.28 -23.31 10.19
N ASP A 62 16.00 -24.38 9.83
CA ASP A 62 17.06 -24.36 8.80
C ASP A 62 16.54 -24.04 7.39
N ASP A 63 15.27 -24.32 7.14
CA ASP A 63 14.59 -24.15 5.86
C ASP A 63 13.89 -22.79 5.72
N ILE A 64 14.08 -21.87 6.66
CA ILE A 64 13.44 -20.54 6.62
C ILE A 64 13.89 -19.75 5.40
N GLN A 65 12.98 -19.19 4.60
CA GLN A 65 13.29 -18.43 3.39
C GLN A 65 12.61 -17.07 3.42
N ALA A 66 13.24 -16.05 2.83
CA ALA A 66 12.59 -14.76 2.59
C ALA A 66 11.73 -14.84 1.32
N SER A 67 10.41 -14.69 1.46
CA SER A 67 9.46 -14.77 0.34
C SER A 67 9.35 -13.44 -0.40
N SER A 68 9.38 -12.31 0.32
CA SER A 68 9.42 -10.97 -0.27
C SER A 68 9.97 -9.93 0.72
N ALA A 69 10.36 -8.77 0.20
CA ALA A 69 10.74 -7.61 1.00
C ALA A 69 10.29 -6.33 0.32
N TYR A 70 9.96 -5.33 1.12
CA TYR A 70 9.34 -4.11 0.67
C TYR A 70 9.79 -2.92 1.50
N VAL A 71 9.76 -1.75 0.89
CA VAL A 71 9.89 -0.46 1.57
C VAL A 71 8.62 0.34 1.33
N SER A 72 7.97 0.76 2.41
CA SER A 72 6.78 1.60 2.38
C SER A 72 7.19 3.06 2.51
N TYR A 73 6.65 3.90 1.63
CA TYR A 73 6.82 5.34 1.65
C TYR A 73 5.48 5.99 1.97
N LYS A 74 5.53 7.11 2.69
CA LYS A 74 4.41 8.02 2.87
C LYS A 74 4.75 9.39 2.32
N ILE A 75 3.74 10.09 1.84
CA ILE A 75 3.87 11.49 1.44
C ILE A 75 4.35 12.28 2.67
N ALA A 76 5.43 13.04 2.50
CA ALA A 76 6.05 13.81 3.57
C ALA A 76 5.35 15.14 3.81
N ASP A 77 4.81 15.74 2.74
CA ASP A 77 4.22 17.07 2.75
C ASP A 77 2.68 16.98 2.86
N GLU A 78 2.09 17.51 3.93
CA GLU A 78 0.62 17.50 4.12
C GLU A 78 -0.13 18.22 2.98
N ALA A 79 0.49 19.28 2.44
CA ALA A 79 -0.04 20.00 1.29
C ALA A 79 -0.16 19.12 0.04
N CYS A 80 0.54 17.99 -0.01
CA CYS A 80 0.52 17.02 -1.11
C CYS A 80 -0.35 15.79 -0.84
N LEU A 81 -1.14 15.78 0.24
CA LEU A 81 -2.10 14.70 0.45
C LEU A 81 -3.12 14.64 -0.71
N PRO A 82 -3.54 13.42 -1.13
CA PRO A 82 -4.48 13.26 -2.23
C PRO A 82 -5.75 14.09 -2.02
N PRO A 83 -6.27 14.80 -3.02
CA PRO A 83 -7.39 15.72 -2.83
C PRO A 83 -8.64 15.00 -2.32
N ILE A 84 -9.47 15.75 -1.60
CA ILE A 84 -10.84 15.34 -1.27
C ILE A 84 -11.72 15.81 -2.43
N ASP A 85 -12.17 14.87 -3.25
CA ASP A 85 -12.92 15.11 -4.49
C ASP A 85 -14.35 14.55 -4.44
N ASN A 86 -14.86 14.32 -3.24
CA ASN A 86 -16.20 13.79 -2.97
C ASN A 86 -16.97 14.67 -1.99
N PHE A 87 -18.29 14.53 -2.04
CA PHE A 87 -19.22 15.31 -1.22
C PHE A 87 -19.12 14.99 0.27
N GLU A 88 -18.69 13.78 0.65
CA GLU A 88 -18.58 13.34 2.05
C GLU A 88 -17.45 14.04 2.81
N GLY A 89 -16.53 14.71 2.11
CA GLY A 89 -15.36 15.32 2.75
C GLY A 89 -14.28 14.30 3.13
N VAL A 90 -14.33 13.09 2.58
CA VAL A 90 -13.44 11.98 2.97
C VAL A 90 -12.26 11.87 2.01
N ARG A 91 -11.06 11.60 2.50
CA ARG A 91 -9.90 11.37 1.64
C ARG A 91 -9.81 9.89 1.25
N TYR A 92 -10.02 9.58 -0.03
CA TYR A 92 -9.92 8.20 -0.52
C TYR A 92 -8.62 7.89 -1.27
N GLY A 93 -7.88 8.91 -1.71
CA GLY A 93 -6.59 8.68 -2.36
C GLY A 93 -5.56 8.13 -1.37
N THR A 94 -4.73 7.19 -1.84
CA THR A 94 -3.69 6.56 -1.03
C THR A 94 -2.53 7.52 -0.80
N ASP A 95 -2.11 7.76 0.44
CA ASP A 95 -0.96 8.60 0.80
C ASP A 95 0.35 7.80 0.96
N ARG A 96 0.28 6.51 0.67
CA ARG A 96 1.35 5.52 0.78
C ARG A 96 1.64 4.84 -0.53
N HIS A 97 2.87 4.39 -0.69
CA HIS A 97 3.29 3.58 -1.82
C HIS A 97 4.40 2.63 -1.36
N SER A 98 4.34 1.37 -1.80
CA SER A 98 5.36 0.38 -1.46
C SER A 98 6.12 -0.05 -2.69
N LEU A 99 7.44 -0.21 -2.56
CA LEU A 99 8.29 -0.79 -3.59
C LEU A 99 8.91 -2.08 -3.09
N ASP A 100 8.78 -3.13 -3.90
CA ASP A 100 9.40 -4.42 -3.61
C ASP A 100 10.89 -4.43 -4.00
N PHE A 101 11.68 -5.17 -3.22
CA PHE A 101 13.06 -5.48 -3.55
C PHE A 101 13.41 -6.91 -3.14
N ARG A 102 14.55 -7.40 -3.61
CA ARG A 102 14.97 -8.78 -3.39
C ARG A 102 15.91 -8.91 -2.20
N LEU A 103 15.63 -9.88 -1.35
CA LEU A 103 16.58 -10.41 -0.38
C LEU A 103 17.34 -11.59 -0.98
N LYS A 104 18.66 -11.60 -0.82
CA LYS A 104 19.54 -12.72 -1.18
C LYS A 104 20.02 -13.39 0.09
N ARG A 105 19.84 -14.70 0.18
CA ARG A 105 20.48 -15.50 1.23
C ARG A 105 22.00 -15.44 1.05
N VAL A 106 22.73 -15.10 2.11
CA VAL A 106 24.20 -15.06 2.10
C VAL A 106 24.83 -16.17 2.94
N ASN A 107 24.09 -16.75 3.88
CA ASN A 107 24.47 -17.95 4.64
C ASN A 107 23.19 -18.64 5.19
N ALA A 108 23.35 -19.66 6.04
CA ALA A 108 22.23 -20.44 6.58
C ALA A 108 21.15 -19.58 7.27
N THR A 109 21.53 -18.48 7.93
CA THR A 109 20.65 -17.69 8.79
C THR A 109 20.47 -16.24 8.34
N THR A 110 21.22 -15.78 7.34
CA THR A 110 21.31 -14.36 7.00
C THR A 110 20.89 -14.09 5.56
N PHE A 111 20.09 -13.05 5.39
CA PHE A 111 19.66 -12.50 4.11
C PHE A 111 20.04 -11.03 4.01
N LYS A 112 20.40 -10.59 2.81
CA LYS A 112 20.76 -9.20 2.52
C LYS A 112 19.99 -8.66 1.33
N GLY A 113 19.56 -7.41 1.42
CA GLY A 113 18.96 -6.69 0.30
C GLY A 113 19.35 -5.23 0.31
N ARG A 114 18.91 -4.52 -0.72
CA ARG A 114 19.14 -3.09 -0.87
C ARG A 114 17.86 -2.42 -1.35
N PHE A 115 17.53 -1.31 -0.70
CA PHE A 115 16.45 -0.42 -1.08
C PHE A 115 16.99 1.03 -1.11
N PHE A 116 16.13 1.99 -1.45
CA PHE A 116 16.53 3.39 -1.56
C PHE A 116 15.60 4.28 -0.77
N ARG A 117 16.13 5.19 0.03
CA ARG A 117 15.33 6.17 0.78
C ARG A 117 14.58 7.13 -0.15
N ASP A 118 15.15 7.41 -1.31
CA ASP A 118 14.58 8.21 -2.40
C ASP A 118 14.01 7.35 -3.54
N GLY A 119 13.47 6.16 -3.22
CA GLY A 119 12.98 5.19 -4.21
C GLY A 119 11.71 5.61 -4.96
N VAL A 120 10.91 6.52 -4.42
CA VAL A 120 9.72 7.09 -5.10
C VAL A 120 10.07 8.46 -5.67
N LEU A 121 9.67 8.70 -6.92
CA LEU A 121 9.95 9.94 -7.62
C LEU A 121 9.23 11.11 -6.92
N SER A 122 9.99 12.15 -6.56
CA SER A 122 9.38 13.40 -6.11
C SER A 122 8.85 14.16 -7.31
N ARG A 123 7.53 14.35 -7.40
CA ARG A 123 6.85 14.98 -8.52
C ARG A 123 5.59 15.70 -8.05
N ASP A 124 5.12 16.66 -8.84
CA ASP A 124 3.79 17.20 -8.66
C ASP A 124 2.73 16.22 -9.22
N TYR A 125 2.22 15.37 -8.34
CA TYR A 125 1.21 14.37 -8.69
C TYR A 125 -0.21 14.94 -8.77
N PHE A 126 -0.46 16.11 -8.17
CA PHE A 126 -1.81 16.65 -7.96
C PHE A 126 -1.99 18.09 -8.47
N GLY A 127 -0.98 18.68 -9.11
CA GLY A 127 -0.98 20.08 -9.56
C GLY A 127 -0.85 21.11 -8.43
N ARG A 128 -0.23 20.73 -7.29
CA ARG A 128 -0.18 21.53 -6.05
C ARG A 128 1.24 21.73 -5.51
N GLY A 129 2.25 21.43 -6.33
CA GLY A 129 3.66 21.46 -5.95
C GLY A 129 4.28 20.08 -5.83
N ILE A 130 5.60 20.03 -5.65
CA ILE A 130 6.35 18.78 -5.62
C ILE A 130 6.04 18.00 -4.34
N CYS A 131 5.51 16.79 -4.49
CA CYS A 131 5.28 15.88 -3.39
C CYS A 131 6.53 15.08 -3.09
N ARG A 132 7.08 15.26 -1.89
CA ARG A 132 8.19 14.46 -1.39
C ARG A 132 7.70 13.25 -0.63
N TRP A 133 8.58 12.28 -0.53
CA TRP A 133 8.32 11.00 0.11
C TRP A 133 9.32 10.77 1.24
N LYS A 134 8.84 10.13 2.31
CA LYS A 134 9.69 9.59 3.37
C LYS A 134 9.41 8.12 3.53
N VAL A 135 10.44 7.35 3.85
CA VAL A 135 10.26 5.95 4.27
C VAL A 135 9.43 5.94 5.54
N GLU A 136 8.32 5.22 5.50
CA GLU A 136 7.50 4.95 6.68
C GLU A 136 8.06 3.76 7.45
N LEU A 137 8.34 2.67 6.73
CA LEU A 137 8.95 1.46 7.28
C LEU A 137 9.54 0.62 6.14
N VAL A 138 10.37 -0.34 6.52
CA VAL A 138 10.90 -1.37 5.63
C VAL A 138 10.68 -2.72 6.28
N GLY A 139 10.26 -3.70 5.49
CA GLY A 139 9.87 -5.00 6.02
C GLY A 139 10.16 -6.15 5.09
N ALA A 140 10.03 -7.34 5.64
CA ALA A 140 10.22 -8.60 4.94
C ALA A 140 9.20 -9.63 5.42
N PHE A 141 8.89 -10.56 4.52
CA PHE A 141 8.10 -11.75 4.81
C PHE A 141 9.01 -12.97 4.73
N LEU A 142 8.88 -13.86 5.70
CA LEU A 142 9.61 -15.13 5.75
C LEU A 142 8.64 -16.31 5.83
N GLU A 143 9.07 -17.45 5.33
CA GLU A 143 8.30 -18.70 5.36
C GLU A 143 9.21 -19.90 5.65
N THR A 144 8.64 -21.00 6.14
CA THR A 144 9.34 -22.29 6.28
C THR A 144 8.48 -23.35 5.60
N GLU A 145 9.08 -24.41 5.05
CA GLU A 145 8.35 -25.45 4.31
C GLU A 145 7.28 -26.12 5.17
N LYS A 146 7.58 -26.32 6.46
CA LYS A 146 6.67 -26.96 7.41
C LYS A 146 5.37 -26.18 7.62
N THR A 147 5.42 -24.84 7.60
CA THR A 147 4.28 -24.01 8.03
C THR A 147 3.76 -23.04 6.97
N LYS A 148 4.43 -22.90 5.81
CA LYS A 148 4.07 -21.95 4.74
C LYS A 148 2.65 -22.10 4.19
N SER A 149 2.00 -23.25 4.41
CA SER A 149 0.61 -23.47 4.00
C SER A 149 -0.40 -22.69 4.86
N PHE A 150 -0.07 -22.40 6.12
CA PHE A 150 -0.99 -21.77 7.08
C PHE A 150 -0.41 -20.54 7.78
N THR A 151 0.90 -20.29 7.71
CA THR A 151 1.48 -19.08 8.29
C THR A 151 2.75 -18.60 7.60
N TYR A 152 3.19 -17.40 7.97
CA TYR A 152 4.38 -16.72 7.49
C TYR A 152 4.83 -15.72 8.56
N PHE A 153 6.12 -15.40 8.62
CA PHE A 153 6.61 -14.37 9.54
C PHE A 153 6.61 -13.01 8.85
N THR A 154 6.24 -11.97 9.58
CA THR A 154 6.36 -10.58 9.16
C THR A 154 7.36 -9.88 10.07
N THR A 155 8.20 -9.03 9.49
CA THR A 155 9.15 -8.22 10.26
C THR A 155 9.31 -6.88 9.59
N SER A 156 9.46 -5.83 10.39
CA SER A 156 9.67 -4.48 9.90
C SER A 156 10.46 -3.66 10.90
N THR A 157 11.15 -2.64 10.41
CA THR A 157 11.77 -1.59 11.24
C THR A 157 11.61 -0.24 10.55
N THR A 158 11.86 0.84 11.28
CA THR A 158 11.94 2.18 10.71
C THR A 158 13.40 2.55 10.45
N LEU A 159 13.63 3.62 9.68
CA LEU A 159 14.99 4.15 9.52
C LEU A 159 15.52 4.82 10.80
N GLU A 160 14.62 5.22 11.71
CA GLU A 160 14.96 5.87 12.97
C GLU A 160 15.44 4.84 14.00
N ASP A 161 14.70 3.75 14.17
CA ASP A 161 15.09 2.64 15.04
C ASP A 161 16.30 1.90 14.46
N GLY A 162 16.33 1.74 13.13
CA GLY A 162 17.42 1.13 12.39
C GLY A 162 17.54 -0.38 12.57
N SER A 163 16.98 -0.96 13.63
CA SER A 163 16.94 -2.39 13.87
C SER A 163 15.74 -2.76 14.74
N GLU A 164 15.21 -3.97 14.55
CA GLU A 164 14.15 -4.56 15.35
C GLU A 164 14.44 -6.05 15.58
N THR A 165 14.15 -6.56 16.78
CA THR A 165 14.29 -7.98 17.11
C THR A 165 12.94 -8.55 17.53
N LEU A 166 12.44 -9.49 16.75
CA LEU A 166 11.17 -10.15 16.99
C LEU A 166 11.40 -11.60 17.43
N TYR A 167 10.60 -12.07 18.38
CA TYR A 167 10.66 -13.41 18.92
C TYR A 167 9.39 -14.19 18.57
N THR A 168 9.55 -15.48 18.31
CA THR A 168 8.43 -16.38 18.01
C THR A 168 8.73 -17.79 18.53
N SER A 169 7.66 -18.51 18.89
CA SER A 169 7.77 -19.87 19.41
C SER A 169 8.29 -20.83 18.31
N LYS A 170 9.12 -21.80 18.71
CA LYS A 170 9.52 -22.93 17.85
C LYS A 170 8.33 -23.83 17.52
N ASP A 171 7.31 -23.88 18.38
CA ASP A 171 5.99 -24.36 18.00
C ASP A 171 5.24 -23.21 17.31
N ILE A 172 5.50 -23.08 16.00
CA ILE A 172 5.03 -21.96 15.18
C ILE A 172 3.52 -22.03 15.02
N GLN A 173 2.82 -21.02 15.54
CA GLN A 173 1.37 -20.86 15.41
C GLN A 173 1.03 -19.55 14.69
N PRO A 174 -0.05 -19.51 13.89
CA PRO A 174 -0.55 -18.25 13.35
C PRO A 174 -1.07 -17.36 14.48
N LEU A 175 -1.07 -16.05 14.26
CA LEU A 175 -1.65 -15.07 15.16
C LEU A 175 -3.17 -15.29 15.35
N ILE A 176 -3.83 -15.77 14.29
CA ILE A 176 -5.25 -16.10 14.26
C ILE A 176 -5.40 -17.49 13.67
N ASP A 177 -6.03 -18.41 14.42
CA ASP A 177 -6.31 -19.77 13.99
C ASP A 177 -7.78 -19.91 13.54
N ASP A 178 -8.09 -19.40 12.34
CA ASP A 178 -9.40 -19.52 11.69
C ASP A 178 -9.39 -20.44 10.46
N GLY A 179 -8.33 -21.25 10.31
CA GLY A 179 -8.08 -22.09 9.15
C GLY A 179 -7.60 -21.33 7.89
N LYS A 180 -7.44 -20.00 7.95
CA LYS A 180 -6.81 -19.22 6.87
C LYS A 180 -5.34 -18.95 7.18
N LYS A 181 -4.60 -18.57 6.15
CA LYS A 181 -3.19 -18.20 6.28
C LYS A 181 -3.06 -16.81 6.89
N HIS A 182 -2.45 -16.74 8.07
CA HIS A 182 -2.19 -15.49 8.81
C HIS A 182 -0.71 -15.37 9.19
N PRO A 183 -0.22 -14.15 9.52
CA PRO A 183 1.11 -13.99 10.10
C PRO A 183 1.29 -14.86 11.34
N ALA A 184 2.51 -15.32 11.61
CA ALA A 184 2.86 -16.05 12.81
C ALA A 184 2.69 -15.15 14.04
N ASN A 185 2.41 -15.75 15.19
CA ASN A 185 2.45 -15.02 16.46
C ASN A 185 3.90 -14.63 16.76
N ILE A 186 4.15 -13.32 16.83
CA ILE A 186 5.45 -12.72 17.07
C ILE A 186 5.30 -11.66 18.15
N THR A 187 6.36 -11.46 18.93
CA THR A 187 6.44 -10.43 19.95
C THR A 187 7.74 -9.66 19.81
N ASP A 188 7.74 -8.38 20.14
CA ASP A 188 8.96 -7.58 20.21
C ASP A 188 9.80 -7.97 21.43
N GLU A 189 10.99 -7.39 21.56
CA GLU A 189 11.90 -7.71 22.66
C GLU A 189 11.32 -7.34 24.04
N GLU A 190 10.62 -6.21 24.14
CA GLU A 190 10.01 -5.78 25.40
C GLU A 190 8.92 -6.77 25.85
N GLY A 191 8.01 -7.12 24.94
CA GLY A 191 6.97 -8.12 25.17
C GLY A 191 7.55 -9.50 25.47
N PHE A 192 8.60 -9.91 24.76
CA PHE A 192 9.29 -11.17 25.03
C PHE A 192 9.86 -11.21 26.45
N ILE A 193 10.58 -10.17 26.88
CA ILE A 193 11.19 -10.11 28.21
C ILE A 193 10.11 -10.08 29.29
N ARG A 194 9.04 -9.33 29.07
CA ARG A 194 7.93 -9.17 30.02
C ARG A 194 7.11 -10.45 30.20
N ASP A 195 6.79 -11.12 29.09
CA ASP A 195 5.75 -12.16 29.07
C ASP A 195 6.33 -13.60 29.04
N VAL A 196 7.60 -13.78 28.68
CA VAL A 196 8.23 -15.11 28.57
C VAL A 196 9.25 -15.37 29.69
N PRO A 197 8.97 -16.33 30.61
CA PRO A 197 9.90 -16.75 31.66
C PRO A 197 11.26 -17.22 31.11
N GLU A 198 12.35 -16.92 31.82
CA GLU A 198 13.72 -17.21 31.36
C GLU A 198 13.95 -18.69 31.02
N ASP A 199 13.39 -19.61 31.81
CA ASP A 199 13.47 -21.05 31.60
C ASP A 199 12.75 -21.53 30.34
N GLN A 200 11.81 -20.74 29.82
CA GLN A 200 11.05 -21.04 28.60
C GLN A 200 11.64 -20.36 27.35
N ARG A 201 12.57 -19.41 27.49
CA ARG A 201 13.11 -18.63 26.34
C ARG A 201 13.81 -19.50 25.30
N SER A 202 14.35 -20.67 25.69
CA SER A 202 14.95 -21.64 24.77
C SER A 202 13.96 -22.26 23.77
N ASN A 203 12.65 -22.18 24.04
CA ASN A 203 11.57 -22.61 23.15
C ASN A 203 11.25 -21.59 22.05
N TYR A 204 11.94 -20.46 22.04
CA TYR A 204 11.75 -19.39 21.06
C TYR A 204 12.96 -19.29 20.14
N PHE A 205 12.75 -18.63 19.01
CA PHE A 205 13.79 -18.19 18.10
C PHE A 205 13.55 -16.74 17.72
N SER A 206 14.58 -16.06 17.21
CA SER A 206 14.47 -14.63 16.90
C SER A 206 14.75 -14.29 15.43
N ILE A 207 14.09 -13.23 14.98
CA ILE A 207 14.23 -12.64 13.66
C ILE A 207 14.66 -11.20 13.87
N ILE A 208 15.87 -10.87 13.42
CA ILE A 208 16.47 -9.56 13.55
C ILE A 208 16.47 -8.91 12.16
N ILE A 209 15.77 -7.81 12.01
CA ILE A 209 15.81 -6.95 10.83
C ILE A 209 16.64 -5.71 11.19
N SER A 210 17.58 -5.34 10.33
CA SER A 210 18.41 -4.15 10.53
C SER A 210 18.65 -3.44 9.21
N THR A 211 18.75 -2.12 9.27
CA THR A 211 19.04 -1.27 8.12
C THR A 211 20.12 -0.27 8.42
N THR A 212 20.94 0.02 7.42
CA THR A 212 22.02 1.01 7.52
C THR A 212 22.13 1.79 6.21
N PRO A 213 22.56 3.06 6.24
CA PRO A 213 22.91 3.78 5.03
C PRO A 213 23.96 3.00 4.22
N GLY A 214 23.65 2.72 2.96
CA GLY A 214 24.55 2.04 2.05
C GLY A 214 25.62 2.98 1.50
N LYS A 215 26.75 2.42 1.05
CA LYS A 215 27.72 3.17 0.25
C LYS A 215 27.23 3.22 -1.20
N GLY A 216 27.25 4.43 -1.79
CA GLY A 216 26.93 4.70 -3.19
C GLY A 216 28.01 4.23 -4.16
#